data_AF-A0A523Y9C2-F1
#
_entry.id   AF-A0A523Y9C2-F1
#
_cell.length_a   1.000
_cell.length_b   1.000
_cell.length_c   1.000
_cell.angle_alpha   90.00
_cell.angle_beta   90.00
_cell.angle_gamma   90.00
#
_symmetry.space_group_name_H-M   'P 1'
#
loop_
_entity.id
_entity.type
_entity.pdbx_description
1 polymer ?
#
loop_
_entity_poly.entity_id
_entity_poly.type
_entity_poly.pdbx_seq_one_letter_code
_entity_poly.pdbx_strand_id
1 'polypeptide(L)'
;MTAFKKLQENNNIQELIKSTFDADLELAGNWGYTKEKATIIEAIQEGMPLSQMEHMVTSIRAHLEMNITQEQENRCAGINANERAREESRSEEGIYNKVTYEITAMKEDLYTAFIKEYKEGYGKEDFDLNEHFKRRKEATLTREVVHYFEVSRVQQAPNKH
;
A
#
# COMPACT_ATOMS: atom_id res chain seq x y z
N MET A 1 18.13 -10.26 -4.50
CA MET A 1 16.73 -9.80 -4.32
C MET A 1 16.65 -9.03 -3.02
N THR A 2 16.18 -7.79 -3.05
CA THR A 2 15.93 -7.01 -1.83
C THR A 2 14.74 -7.65 -1.11
N ALA A 3 14.97 -8.25 0.05
CA ALA A 3 13.91 -8.80 0.89
C ALA A 3 13.37 -7.68 1.79
N PHE A 4 12.12 -7.28 1.59
CA PHE A 4 11.45 -6.34 2.49
C PHE A 4 10.95 -7.11 3.71
N LYS A 5 11.43 -6.72 4.89
CA LYS A 5 11.01 -7.35 6.14
C LYS A 5 9.54 -7.04 6.39
N LYS A 6 8.80 -8.04 6.86
CA LYS A 6 7.46 -7.81 7.42
C LYS A 6 7.58 -6.85 8.60
N LEU A 7 6.60 -5.97 8.73
CA LEU A 7 6.45 -5.10 9.87
C LEU A 7 6.26 -5.97 11.12
N GLN A 8 6.83 -5.51 12.22
CA GLN A 8 6.63 -6.15 13.51
C GLN A 8 5.15 -6.15 13.86
N GLU A 9 4.72 -7.19 14.56
CA GLU A 9 3.37 -7.22 15.12
C GLU A 9 3.20 -6.01 16.03
N ASN A 10 2.18 -5.22 15.73
CA ASN A 10 1.84 -4.04 16.49
C ASN A 10 0.33 -4.08 16.73
N ASN A 11 -0.07 -4.11 18.00
CA ASN A 11 -1.48 -4.14 18.38
C ASN A 11 -2.13 -2.74 18.25
N ASN A 12 -1.34 -1.70 17.94
CA ASN A 12 -1.80 -0.34 17.68
C ASN A 12 -1.24 0.20 16.36
N ILE A 13 -1.63 -0.44 15.25
CA ILE A 13 -1.27 0.07 13.91
C ILE A 13 -1.86 1.46 13.66
N GLN A 14 -3.00 1.82 14.25
CA GLN A 14 -3.62 3.13 14.10
C GLN A 14 -2.70 4.25 14.59
N GLU A 15 -2.11 4.11 15.78
CA GLU A 15 -1.20 5.11 16.32
C GLU A 15 0.08 5.25 15.50
N LEU A 16 0.63 4.14 14.98
CA LEU A 16 1.76 4.20 14.07
C LEU A 16 1.40 4.96 12.78
N ILE A 17 0.25 4.65 12.19
CA ILE A 17 -0.21 5.31 10.97
C ILE A 17 -0.41 6.81 11.20
N LYS A 18 -1.09 7.17 12.28
CA LYS A 18 -1.31 8.58 12.66
C LYS A 18 -0.02 9.33 12.88
N SER A 19 0.92 8.77 13.66
CA SER A 19 2.21 9.43 13.94
C SER A 19 3.12 9.55 12.72
N THR A 20 3.03 8.61 11.77
CA THR A 20 3.94 8.55 10.61
C THR A 20 3.37 9.29 9.38
N PHE A 21 2.06 9.25 9.18
CA PHE A 21 1.39 9.75 7.97
C PHE A 21 0.34 10.83 8.25
N ASP A 22 0.11 11.20 9.52
CA ASP A 22 -0.95 12.13 9.95
C ASP A 22 -2.35 11.70 9.47
N ALA A 23 -2.54 10.39 9.31
CA ALA A 23 -3.80 9.79 8.87
C ALA A 23 -4.53 9.16 10.08
N ASP A 24 -5.69 9.71 10.43
CA ASP A 24 -6.54 9.18 11.49
C ASP A 24 -7.53 8.17 10.91
N LEU A 25 -7.18 6.90 11.00
CA LEU A 25 -7.93 5.78 10.45
C LEU A 25 -8.48 4.91 11.59
N GLU A 26 -9.79 4.65 11.58
CA GLU A 26 -10.42 3.76 12.56
C GLU A 26 -10.08 2.30 12.24
N LEU A 27 -8.96 1.85 12.80
CA LEU A 27 -8.35 0.55 12.54
C LEU A 27 -7.97 -0.16 13.83
N ALA A 28 -8.08 -1.48 13.82
CA ALA A 28 -7.56 -2.36 14.87
C ALA A 28 -6.84 -3.57 14.24
N GLY A 29 -6.45 -4.53 15.08
CA GLY A 29 -5.79 -5.75 14.62
C GLY A 29 -4.33 -5.52 14.24
N ASN A 30 -3.90 -6.11 13.11
CA ASN A 30 -2.48 -6.14 12.70
C ASN A 30 -2.33 -5.83 11.20
N TRP A 31 -1.15 -6.08 10.61
CA TRP A 31 -0.80 -5.71 9.22
C TRP A 31 -1.36 -6.63 8.12
N GLY A 32 -2.29 -7.52 8.43
CA GLY A 32 -3.00 -8.31 7.42
C GLY A 32 -2.18 -9.36 6.70
N TYR A 33 -1.07 -9.83 7.27
CA TYR A 33 -0.23 -10.85 6.62
C TYR A 33 -0.90 -12.23 6.51
N THR A 34 -1.82 -12.53 7.42
CA THR A 34 -2.64 -13.76 7.45
C THR A 34 -4.04 -13.40 7.96
N LYS A 35 -5.00 -14.32 7.85
CA LYS A 35 -6.38 -14.10 8.33
C LYS A 35 -6.41 -13.79 9.83
N GLU A 36 -5.63 -14.50 10.63
CA GLU A 36 -5.57 -14.36 12.11
C GLU A 36 -4.90 -13.04 12.52
N LYS A 37 -4.12 -12.45 11.61
CA LYS A 37 -3.45 -11.16 11.78
C LYS A 37 -4.04 -10.12 10.84
N ALA A 38 -5.33 -10.23 10.54
CA ALA A 38 -6.04 -9.28 9.68
C ALA A 38 -5.94 -7.85 10.21
N THR A 39 -5.97 -6.89 9.29
CA THR A 39 -6.29 -5.51 9.65
C THR A 39 -7.79 -5.40 9.86
N ILE A 40 -8.21 -4.96 11.02
CA ILE A 40 -9.63 -4.80 11.34
C ILE A 40 -10.02 -3.37 10.97
N ILE A 41 -11.00 -3.23 10.08
CA ILE A 41 -11.56 -1.93 9.71
C ILE A 41 -12.78 -1.68 10.59
N GLU A 42 -12.60 -0.77 11.55
CA GLU A 42 -13.59 -0.47 12.58
C GLU A 42 -14.67 0.47 12.04
N ALA A 43 -14.26 1.49 11.28
CA ALA A 43 -15.16 2.38 10.56
C ALA A 43 -14.51 2.89 9.26
N ILE A 44 -15.35 3.40 8.37
CA ILE A 44 -14.94 4.12 7.16
C ILE A 44 -15.51 5.53 7.21
N GLN A 45 -14.76 6.49 6.67
CA GLN A 45 -15.24 7.86 6.54
C GLN A 45 -16.47 7.92 5.63
N GLU A 46 -17.38 8.86 5.90
CA GLU A 46 -18.59 9.01 5.11
C GLU A 46 -18.27 9.27 3.63
N GLY A 47 -18.92 8.52 2.73
CA GLY A 47 -18.70 8.60 1.29
C GLY A 47 -17.44 7.88 0.77
N MET A 48 -16.59 7.33 1.63
CA MET A 48 -15.43 6.53 1.22
C MET A 48 -15.84 5.07 0.94
N PRO A 49 -15.57 4.51 -0.25
CA PRO A 49 -15.72 3.08 -0.49
C PRO A 49 -14.76 2.24 0.36
N LEU A 50 -15.21 1.08 0.85
CA LEU A 50 -14.37 0.15 1.62
C LEU A 50 -13.07 -0.23 0.89
N SER A 51 -13.15 -0.47 -0.42
CA SER A 51 -11.98 -0.80 -1.25
C SER A 51 -10.93 0.32 -1.27
N GLN A 52 -11.36 1.59 -1.18
CA GLN A 52 -10.44 2.72 -1.08
C GLN A 52 -9.72 2.74 0.27
N MET A 53 -10.43 2.43 1.37
CA MET A 53 -9.83 2.29 2.69
C MET A 53 -8.78 1.16 2.71
N GLU A 54 -9.13 -0.01 2.18
CA GLU A 54 -8.24 -1.17 2.09
C GLU A 54 -6.99 -0.88 1.24
N HIS A 55 -7.17 -0.18 0.11
CA HIS A 55 -6.07 0.25 -0.75
C HIS A 55 -5.13 1.21 -0.03
N MET A 56 -5.67 2.18 0.70
CA MET A 56 -4.89 3.13 1.49
C MET A 56 -4.05 2.43 2.56
N VAL A 57 -4.65 1.52 3.33
CA VAL A 57 -3.95 0.72 4.35
C VAL A 57 -2.84 -0.13 3.72
N THR A 58 -3.11 -0.75 2.58
CA THR A 58 -2.10 -1.55 1.86
C THR A 58 -0.94 -0.67 1.37
N SER A 59 -1.25 0.53 0.86
CA SER A 59 -0.26 1.49 0.36
C SER A 59 0.64 1.99 1.49
N ILE A 60 0.05 2.27 2.67
CA ILE A 60 0.76 2.61 3.90
C ILE A 60 1.69 1.48 4.32
N ARG A 61 1.19 0.24 4.39
CA ARG A 61 2.00 -0.94 4.70
C ARG A 61 3.18 -1.09 3.73
N ALA A 62 2.93 -0.91 2.44
CA ALA A 62 3.99 -0.97 1.43
C ALA A 62 5.04 0.13 1.61
N HIS A 63 4.63 1.36 1.94
CA HIS A 63 5.56 2.47 2.24
C HIS A 63 6.39 2.21 3.49
N LEU A 64 5.78 1.69 4.55
CA LEU A 64 6.49 1.31 5.77
C LEU A 64 7.54 0.23 5.46
N GLU A 65 7.16 -0.84 4.76
CA GLU A 65 8.04 -1.96 4.44
C GLU A 65 9.18 -1.59 3.47
N MET A 66 8.91 -0.73 2.48
CA MET A 66 9.83 -0.49 1.36
C MET A 66 10.59 0.83 1.43
N ASN A 67 10.18 1.76 2.30
CA ASN A 67 10.85 3.05 2.48
C ASN A 67 11.21 3.30 3.95
N ILE A 68 10.21 3.52 4.80
CA ILE A 68 10.43 4.11 6.14
C ILE A 68 11.28 3.20 7.04
N THR A 69 11.07 1.89 6.98
CA THR A 69 11.83 0.92 7.79
C THR A 69 13.15 0.46 7.14
N GLN A 70 13.47 0.98 5.95
CA GLN A 70 14.69 0.61 5.22
C GLN A 70 15.83 1.58 5.51
N GLU A 71 17.05 1.03 5.55
CA GLU A 71 18.28 1.80 5.42
C GLU A 71 18.25 2.61 4.11
N GLN A 72 18.89 3.78 4.10
CA GLN A 72 18.82 4.74 3.00
C GLN A 72 19.10 4.11 1.63
N GLU A 73 20.15 3.28 1.52
CA GLU A 73 20.56 2.57 0.30
C GLU A 73 19.51 1.56 -0.21
N ASN A 74 18.59 1.16 0.68
CA ASN A 74 17.55 0.18 0.43
C ASN A 74 16.16 0.76 0.20
N ARG A 75 16.00 2.06 0.44
CA ARG A 75 14.72 2.73 0.25
C ARG A 75 14.24 2.67 -1.18
N CYS A 76 12.94 2.53 -1.31
CA CYS A 76 12.22 2.64 -2.56
C CYS A 76 11.27 3.83 -2.52
N ALA A 77 11.04 4.45 -3.68
CA ALA A 77 10.09 5.53 -3.91
C ALA A 77 9.18 5.18 -5.09
N GLY A 78 8.16 6.02 -5.34
CA GLY A 78 7.15 5.76 -6.36
C GLY A 78 6.40 4.44 -6.09
N ILE A 79 6.15 4.13 -4.82
CA ILE A 79 5.52 2.89 -4.38
C ILE A 79 4.02 2.99 -4.69
N ASN A 80 3.48 2.05 -5.47
CA ASN A 80 2.06 2.01 -5.80
C ASN A 80 1.51 0.61 -5.54
N ALA A 81 0.30 0.53 -4.98
CA ALA A 81 -0.46 -0.72 -4.88
C ALA A 81 -1.52 -0.76 -5.97
N ASN A 82 -1.66 -1.90 -6.64
CA ASN A 82 -2.71 -2.13 -7.65
C ASN A 82 -3.43 -3.43 -7.30
N GLU A 83 -4.73 -3.38 -7.05
CA GLU A 83 -5.52 -4.58 -6.77
C GLU A 83 -5.51 -5.51 -8.00
N ARG A 84 -5.23 -6.80 -7.77
CA ARG A 84 -5.20 -7.85 -8.79
C ARG A 84 -6.32 -8.85 -8.62
N ALA A 85 -6.64 -9.19 -7.37
CA ALA A 85 -7.70 -10.14 -7.05
C ALA A 85 -8.26 -9.87 -5.65
N ARG A 86 -9.50 -10.31 -5.44
CA ARG A 86 -10.22 -10.19 -4.18
C ARG A 86 -11.08 -11.42 -3.95
N GLU A 87 -11.05 -11.91 -2.72
CA GLU A 87 -11.92 -12.98 -2.23
C GLU A 87 -12.58 -12.51 -0.93
N GLU A 88 -13.91 -12.56 -0.86
CA GLU A 88 -14.65 -12.34 0.38
C GLU A 88 -15.01 -13.70 0.99
N SER A 89 -14.89 -13.81 2.32
CA SER A 89 -15.35 -14.98 3.06
C SER A 89 -16.21 -14.53 4.24
N ARG A 90 -17.32 -15.22 4.46
CA ARG A 90 -18.25 -14.98 5.58
C ARG A 90 -18.33 -16.25 6.41
N SER A 91 -18.09 -16.14 7.71
CA SER A 91 -18.24 -17.23 8.68
C SER A 91 -18.74 -16.69 10.03
N GLU A 92 -18.92 -17.58 11.01
CA GLU A 92 -19.23 -17.18 12.39
C GLU A 92 -18.15 -16.28 13.02
N GLU A 93 -16.92 -16.35 12.51
CA GLU A 93 -15.77 -15.55 12.95
C GLU A 93 -15.78 -14.10 12.41
N GLY A 94 -16.68 -13.78 11.47
CA GLY A 94 -16.79 -12.47 10.84
C GLY A 94 -16.73 -12.50 9.31
N ILE A 95 -16.60 -11.31 8.73
CA ILE A 95 -16.47 -11.08 7.29
C ILE A 95 -15.05 -10.65 6.98
N TYR A 96 -14.38 -11.38 6.08
CA TYR A 96 -12.99 -11.14 5.72
C TYR A 96 -12.83 -10.91 4.23
N ASN A 97 -12.07 -9.87 3.88
CA ASN A 97 -11.57 -9.64 2.53
C ASN A 97 -10.10 -10.04 2.45
N LYS A 98 -9.80 -11.00 1.60
CA LYS A 98 -8.44 -11.33 1.17
C LYS A 98 -8.20 -10.63 -0.16
N VAL A 99 -7.33 -9.63 -0.16
CA VAL A 99 -7.04 -8.82 -1.35
C VAL A 99 -5.59 -9.02 -1.76
N THR A 100 -5.38 -9.37 -3.02
CA THR A 100 -4.07 -9.52 -3.64
C THR A 100 -3.73 -8.25 -4.40
N TYR A 101 -2.60 -7.64 -4.09
CA TYR A 101 -2.09 -6.44 -4.73
C TYR A 101 -0.76 -6.70 -5.44
N GLU A 102 -0.59 -6.10 -6.60
CA GLU A 102 0.73 -5.85 -7.16
C GLU A 102 1.27 -4.53 -6.60
N ILE A 103 2.40 -4.61 -5.92
CA ILE A 103 3.16 -3.44 -5.50
C ILE A 103 4.26 -3.17 -6.51
N THR A 104 4.26 -1.97 -7.08
CA THR A 104 5.36 -1.46 -7.91
C THR A 104 6.15 -0.44 -7.12
N ALA A 105 7.47 -0.39 -7.31
CA ALA A 105 8.32 0.61 -6.68
C ALA A 105 9.66 0.73 -7.42
N MET A 106 10.47 1.73 -7.10
CA MET A 106 11.81 1.91 -7.65
C MET A 106 12.75 2.33 -6.53
N LYS A 107 14.05 1.99 -6.61
CA LYS A 107 15.05 2.52 -5.68
C LYS A 107 14.97 4.05 -5.61
N GLU A 108 15.06 4.61 -4.41
CA GLU A 108 14.79 6.04 -4.15
C GLU A 108 15.73 6.97 -4.92
N ASP A 109 17.01 6.62 -5.02
CA ASP A 109 18.04 7.34 -5.76
C ASP A 109 17.74 7.35 -7.27
N LEU A 110 17.42 6.19 -7.85
CA LEU A 110 17.03 6.05 -9.25
C LEU A 110 15.74 6.81 -9.55
N TYR A 111 14.73 6.68 -8.69
CA TYR A 111 13.47 7.39 -8.83
C TYR A 111 13.69 8.91 -8.85
N THR A 112 14.51 9.42 -7.93
CA THR A 112 14.87 10.85 -7.87
C THR A 112 15.63 11.29 -9.12
N ALA A 113 16.56 10.46 -9.61
CA ALA A 113 17.29 10.73 -10.84
C ALA A 113 16.36 10.82 -12.05
N PHE A 114 15.42 9.88 -12.20
CA PHE A 114 14.43 9.93 -13.29
C PHE A 114 13.51 11.16 -13.19
N ILE A 115 13.03 11.52 -11.99
CA ILE A 115 12.20 12.72 -11.81
C ILE A 115 12.97 13.98 -12.18
N LYS A 116 14.24 14.07 -11.77
CA LYS A 116 15.11 15.20 -12.10
C LYS A 116 15.35 15.28 -13.61
N GLU A 117 15.75 14.18 -14.23
CA GLU A 117 15.96 14.08 -15.68
C GLU A 117 14.71 14.49 -16.46
N TYR A 118 13.53 13.99 -16.08
CA TYR A 118 12.28 14.35 -16.72
C TYR A 118 11.98 15.85 -16.58
N LYS A 119 12.08 16.41 -15.37
CA LYS A 119 11.84 17.85 -15.13
C LYS A 119 12.79 18.75 -15.93
N GLU A 120 14.06 18.34 -16.08
CA GLU A 120 15.08 19.12 -16.79
C GLU A 120 15.03 18.92 -18.31
N GLY A 121 14.58 17.75 -18.77
CA GLY A 121 14.54 17.36 -20.18
C GLY A 121 13.22 17.66 -20.88
N TYR A 122 12.10 17.67 -20.16
CA TYR A 122 10.77 17.79 -20.76
C TYR A 122 10.64 19.06 -21.62
N GLY A 123 10.18 18.88 -22.86
CA GLY A 123 10.01 19.96 -23.84
C GLY A 123 11.27 20.35 -24.62
N LYS A 124 12.42 19.71 -24.37
CA LYS A 124 13.64 19.90 -25.17
C LYS A 124 13.68 18.91 -26.35
N GLU A 125 14.19 19.36 -27.49
CA GLU A 125 14.25 18.55 -28.73
C GLU A 125 15.08 17.26 -28.57
N ASP A 126 16.15 17.31 -27.78
CA ASP A 126 17.06 16.17 -27.57
C ASP A 126 16.59 15.19 -26.48
N PHE A 127 15.45 15.45 -25.83
CA PHE A 127 14.96 14.58 -24.76
C PHE A 127 14.06 13.46 -25.31
N ASP A 128 14.62 12.26 -25.40
CA ASP A 128 13.86 11.07 -25.80
C ASP A 128 12.96 10.58 -24.66
N LEU A 129 11.68 10.98 -24.74
CA LEU A 129 10.65 10.55 -23.81
C LEU A 129 10.44 9.03 -23.79
N ASN A 130 10.53 8.37 -24.95
CA ASN A 130 10.28 6.93 -25.05
C ASN A 130 11.40 6.16 -24.34
N GLU A 131 12.65 6.54 -24.59
CA GLU A 131 13.80 5.92 -23.93
C GLU A 131 13.80 6.20 -22.41
N HIS A 132 13.42 7.41 -21.99
CA HIS A 132 13.25 7.71 -20.57
C HIS A 132 12.22 6.78 -19.89
N PHE A 133 11.01 6.65 -20.47
CA PHE A 133 9.97 5.80 -19.89
C PHE A 133 10.30 4.30 -19.96
N LYS A 134 11.04 3.87 -20.99
CA LYS A 134 11.55 2.50 -21.10
C LYS A 134 12.51 2.18 -19.95
N ARG A 135 13.55 3.01 -19.73
CA ARG A 135 14.49 2.84 -18.61
C ARG A 135 13.79 2.87 -17.26
N ARG A 136 12.81 3.77 -17.09
CA ARG A 136 11.99 3.85 -15.87
C ARG A 136 11.22 2.54 -15.64
N LYS A 137 10.61 1.96 -16.68
CA LYS A 137 9.89 0.69 -16.59
C LYS A 137 10.83 -0.46 -16.23
N GLU A 138 12.01 -0.53 -16.84
CA GLU A 138 13.02 -1.56 -16.58
C GLU A 138 13.57 -1.48 -15.14
N ALA A 139 13.68 -0.27 -14.58
CA ALA A 139 14.11 -0.05 -13.20
C ALA A 139 12.98 -0.26 -12.15
N THR A 140 11.74 -0.50 -12.59
CA THR A 140 10.60 -0.69 -11.70
C THR A 140 10.58 -2.12 -11.15
N LEU A 141 10.66 -2.23 -9.84
CA LEU A 141 10.44 -3.47 -9.09
C LEU A 141 8.95 -3.76 -9.01
N THR A 142 8.59 -5.04 -9.11
CA THR A 142 7.22 -5.53 -8.88
C THR A 142 7.24 -6.64 -7.84
N ARG A 143 6.21 -6.69 -7.00
CA ARG A 143 5.96 -7.81 -6.09
C ARG A 143 4.47 -8.01 -5.89
N GLU A 144 4.05 -9.24 -5.68
CA GLU A 144 2.69 -9.54 -5.24
C GLU A 144 2.63 -9.60 -3.71
N VAL A 145 1.58 -9.02 -3.13
CA VAL A 145 1.30 -9.09 -1.69
C VAL A 145 -0.16 -9.43 -1.47
N VAL A 146 -0.42 -10.26 -0.46
CA VAL A 146 -1.76 -10.51 0.05
C VAL A 146 -1.96 -9.69 1.33
N HIS A 147 -3.15 -9.10 1.47
CA HIS A 147 -3.59 -8.41 2.66
C HIS A 147 -4.97 -8.93 3.07
N TYR A 148 -5.07 -9.36 4.33
CA TYR A 148 -6.32 -9.78 4.94
C TYR A 148 -6.92 -8.62 5.74
N PHE A 149 -8.18 -8.31 5.45
CA PHE A 149 -8.98 -7.34 6.19
C PHE A 149 -10.15 -8.05 6.85
N GLU A 150 -10.42 -7.70 8.10
CA GLU A 150 -11.67 -8.03 8.80
C GLU A 150 -12.58 -6.80 8.70
N VAL A 151 -13.78 -6.99 8.16
CA VAL A 151 -14.66 -5.90 7.72
C VAL A 151 -16.09 -6.04 8.24
N SER A 152 -16.30 -6.85 9.28
CA SER A 152 -17.65 -7.09 9.84
C SER A 152 -18.33 -5.80 10.25
N ARG A 153 -17.62 -4.88 10.90
CA ARG A 153 -18.24 -3.67 11.47
C ARG A 153 -18.76 -2.70 10.40
N VAL A 154 -18.06 -2.62 9.28
CA VAL A 154 -18.40 -1.72 8.17
C VAL A 154 -19.40 -2.33 7.19
N GLN A 155 -19.46 -3.67 7.10
CA GLN A 155 -20.40 -4.36 6.22
C GLN A 155 -21.67 -4.86 6.91
N GLN A 156 -21.72 -4.91 8.26
CA GLN A 156 -22.93 -5.27 9.02
C GLN A 156 -23.80 -4.04 9.37
N ALA A 157 -23.34 -2.81 9.12
CA ALA A 157 -24.15 -1.63 9.35
C ALA A 157 -25.38 -1.64 8.42
N PRO A 158 -26.62 -1.62 8.94
CA PRO A 158 -27.80 -1.57 8.09
C PRO A 158 -27.81 -0.23 7.36
N ASN A 159 -28.05 -0.28 6.05
CA ASN A 159 -28.48 0.89 5.26
C ASN A 159 -29.61 1.58 6.04
N LYS A 160 -29.31 2.72 6.67
CA LYS A 160 -30.33 3.64 7.13
C LYS A 160 -30.82 4.36 5.88
N HIS A 161 -31.93 3.86 5.35
CA HIS A 161 -32.76 4.53 4.33
C HIS A 161 -33.26 5.88 4.83
#